data_AF-A0A0B7HP00-F1
#
_entry.id   AF-A0A0B7HP00-F1
#
_cell.length_a   1.000
_cell.length_b   1.000
_cell.length_c   1.000
_cell.angle_alpha   90.00
_cell.angle_beta   90.00
_cell.angle_gamma   90.00
#
_symmetry.space_group_name_H-M   'P 1'
#
loop_
_entity.id
_entity.type
_entity.pdbx_description
1 polymer ?
#
loop_
_entity_poly.entity_id
_entity_poly.type
_entity_poly.pdbx_seq_one_letter_code
_entity_poly.pdbx_strand_id
1 'polypeptide(L)'
;MQSDKAELEFSFGYGNKITESKIVTIRKNMDSSEKEFKQLERFWAGKKIAQMRSEAENQEKIDAVGKEFNIVTEGTSLIVLELLSDYVANRIVPPTELQKEYFEAIAREDKYAKEEENRKKSHKKNKIEQVIAMSKNQSEWWNTSFPINVKKKDGKGEIPPPPLPTSAIEEVVVISATHSDRREVAVEEIAIMEEAEVASEMKEMVAMTGAVSKKMTEKTNASQTKNIGIQLNTWNPDTPYQKVLEYTDEEKAYETYLKLKQEYGKTPAFYVDAADYFFKKGKSETATLILSNLAELNLEEAQILRVLGYKLLEYKNPKLAILIFQKVLKMREEGPQSFRDLGLALAQDKQYNKAVETLYKVVTEVWNSRFYGIELIAMNEINNIVNTQKNVKTSFIDKRLLKNEPVDVRVVLT
;
A
#
# COMPACT_ATOMS: atom_id res chain seq x y z
N MET A 1 -14.92 58.69 14.55
CA MET A 1 -15.22 60.06 14.06
C MET A 1 -14.02 60.96 14.34
N GLN A 2 -13.67 61.86 13.41
CA GLN A 2 -12.63 62.89 13.64
C GLN A 2 -13.16 64.14 14.40
N SER A 3 -14.47 64.24 14.62
CA SER A 3 -15.16 65.32 15.37
C SER A 3 -16.27 64.76 16.29
N ASP A 4 -16.75 65.56 17.25
CA ASP A 4 -17.76 65.17 18.25
C ASP A 4 -19.21 65.20 17.74
N LYS A 5 -19.43 65.70 16.52
CA LYS A 5 -20.72 65.76 15.84
C LYS A 5 -20.53 65.48 14.35
N ALA A 6 -21.40 64.65 13.77
CA ALA A 6 -21.56 64.51 12.34
C ALA A 6 -23.03 64.65 11.96
N GLU A 7 -23.29 65.25 10.81
CA GLU A 7 -24.62 65.36 10.23
C GLU A 7 -24.66 64.49 8.98
N LEU A 8 -25.61 63.55 8.95
CA LEU A 8 -25.86 62.68 7.80
C LEU A 8 -27.17 63.09 7.16
N GLU A 9 -27.11 63.49 5.91
CA GLU A 9 -28.30 63.77 5.11
C GLU A 9 -28.74 62.50 4.37
N PHE A 10 -29.95 62.03 4.66
CA PHE A 10 -30.60 60.92 3.99
C PHE A 10 -31.62 61.46 2.99
N SER A 11 -31.36 61.27 1.71
CA SER A 11 -32.26 61.64 0.62
C SER A 11 -33.05 60.42 0.15
N PHE A 12 -34.39 60.50 0.19
CA PHE A 12 -35.31 59.46 -0.24
C PHE A 12 -36.01 59.86 -1.54
N GLY A 13 -36.14 58.95 -2.49
CA GLY A 13 -36.65 59.26 -3.82
C GLY A 13 -36.85 58.03 -4.71
N TYR A 14 -37.42 58.24 -5.89
CA TYR A 14 -37.60 57.21 -6.92
C TYR A 14 -36.77 57.57 -8.17
N GLY A 15 -35.85 56.69 -8.56
CA GLY A 15 -34.90 56.95 -9.66
C GLY A 15 -33.97 58.13 -9.35
N ASN A 16 -33.84 59.09 -10.27
CA ASN A 16 -33.00 60.29 -10.10
C ASN A 16 -33.73 61.47 -9.43
N LYS A 17 -34.96 61.30 -8.93
CA LYS A 17 -35.71 62.37 -8.24
C LYS A 17 -35.76 62.10 -6.75
N ILE A 18 -35.12 62.97 -5.97
CA ILE A 18 -35.24 63.04 -4.51
C ILE A 18 -36.59 63.67 -4.16
N THR A 19 -37.41 62.96 -3.38
CA THR A 19 -38.75 63.42 -2.93
C THR A 19 -38.76 63.88 -1.48
N GLU A 20 -37.82 63.42 -0.65
CA GLU A 20 -37.71 63.81 0.75
C GLU A 20 -36.23 63.81 1.16
N SER A 21 -35.81 64.71 2.05
CA SER A 21 -34.47 64.66 2.64
C SER A 21 -34.56 64.89 4.14
N LYS A 22 -33.89 64.05 4.92
CA LYS A 22 -33.82 64.14 6.39
C LYS A 22 -32.39 64.22 6.84
N ILE A 23 -32.08 65.21 7.65
CA ILE A 23 -30.77 65.35 8.28
C ILE A 23 -30.83 64.71 9.65
N VAL A 24 -29.98 63.71 9.88
CA VAL A 24 -29.79 63.05 11.17
C VAL A 24 -28.46 63.53 11.75
N THR A 25 -28.54 64.18 12.90
CA THR A 25 -27.34 64.55 13.66
C THR A 25 -26.91 63.41 14.57
N ILE A 26 -25.70 62.89 14.37
CA ILE A 26 -25.05 61.94 15.26
C ILE A 26 -24.05 62.69 16.14
N ARG A 27 -24.17 62.53 17.45
CA ARG A 27 -23.20 63.06 18.42
C ARG A 27 -22.39 61.89 18.99
N LYS A 28 -21.10 62.11 19.17
CA LYS A 28 -20.21 61.15 19.84
C LYS A 28 -20.63 61.08 21.31
N ASN A 29 -21.12 59.92 21.74
CA ASN A 29 -21.45 59.70 23.15
C ASN A 29 -20.16 59.46 23.93
N MET A 30 -19.85 60.29 24.92
CA MET A 30 -18.63 60.18 25.73
C MET A 30 -18.81 59.31 26.99
N ASP A 31 -20.05 59.01 27.37
CA ASP A 31 -20.39 58.27 28.60
C ASP A 31 -20.61 56.77 28.35
N SER A 32 -20.59 56.32 27.08
CA SER A 32 -20.80 54.93 26.72
C SER A 32 -19.58 54.07 27.04
N SER A 33 -19.80 52.93 27.69
CA SER A 33 -18.73 51.98 27.96
C SER A 33 -18.27 51.28 26.66
N GLU A 34 -17.01 50.84 26.62
CA GLU A 34 -16.47 50.08 25.49
C GLU A 34 -17.31 48.81 25.17
N LYS A 35 -17.98 48.25 26.17
CA LYS A 35 -18.92 47.12 26.01
C LYS A 35 -20.18 47.50 25.23
N GLU A 36 -20.77 48.66 25.50
CA GLU A 36 -21.96 49.14 24.78
C GLU A 36 -21.63 49.42 23.31
N PHE A 37 -20.43 49.94 23.04
CA PHE A 37 -19.95 50.16 21.68
C PHE A 37 -19.78 48.84 20.91
N LYS A 38 -19.14 47.83 21.51
CA LYS A 38 -19.01 46.48 20.92
C LYS A 38 -20.36 45.80 20.66
N GLN A 39 -21.35 46.03 21.52
CA GLN A 39 -22.71 45.53 21.30
C GLN A 39 -23.39 46.21 20.10
N LEU A 40 -23.20 47.52 19.94
CA LEU A 40 -23.73 48.27 18.80
C LEU A 40 -23.09 47.82 17.48
N GLU A 41 -21.77 47.60 17.48
CA GLU A 41 -21.04 47.04 16.33
C GLU A 41 -21.60 45.67 15.93
N ARG A 42 -21.84 44.78 16.90
CA ARG A 42 -22.43 43.47 16.64
C ARG A 42 -23.85 43.57 16.10
N PHE A 43 -24.65 44.50 16.61
CA PHE A 43 -26.01 44.74 16.11
C PHE A 43 -26.00 45.24 14.66
N TRP A 44 -25.11 46.18 14.34
CA TRP A 44 -24.91 46.66 12.98
C TRP A 44 -24.45 45.54 12.04
N ALA A 45 -23.46 44.74 12.46
CA ALA A 45 -22.96 43.62 11.68
C ALA A 45 -24.05 42.57 11.41
N GLY A 46 -24.91 42.29 12.40
CA GLY A 46 -26.08 41.43 12.21
C GLY A 46 -27.07 41.96 11.18
N LYS A 47 -27.35 43.27 11.18
CA LYS A 47 -28.18 43.93 10.15
C LYS A 47 -27.52 43.91 8.78
N LYS A 48 -26.20 44.12 8.72
CA LYS A 48 -25.43 44.06 7.47
C LYS A 48 -25.43 42.65 6.87
N ILE A 49 -25.26 41.61 7.68
CA ILE A 49 -25.39 40.21 7.27
C ILE A 49 -26.80 39.92 6.74
N ALA A 50 -27.84 40.36 7.45
CA ALA A 50 -29.22 40.18 6.99
C ALA A 50 -29.49 40.88 5.64
N GLN A 51 -28.94 42.06 5.43
CA GLN A 51 -29.00 42.77 4.14
C GLN A 51 -28.28 41.99 3.03
N MET A 52 -27.03 41.56 3.27
CA MET A 52 -26.25 40.78 2.29
C MET A 52 -26.95 39.48 1.89
N ARG A 53 -27.64 38.82 2.83
CA ARG A 53 -28.49 37.66 2.56
C ARG A 53 -29.65 38.00 1.63
N SER A 54 -30.33 39.13 1.87
CA SER A 54 -31.46 39.57 1.04
C SER A 54 -31.03 39.98 -0.39
N GLU A 55 -29.78 40.42 -0.55
CA GLU A 55 -29.17 40.81 -1.82
C GLU A 55 -28.56 39.61 -2.58
N ALA A 56 -28.67 38.38 -2.05
CA ALA A 56 -28.06 37.17 -2.58
C ALA A 56 -26.53 37.29 -2.81
N GLU A 57 -25.84 37.99 -1.92
CA GLU A 57 -24.39 38.20 -1.95
C GLU A 57 -23.63 36.88 -1.68
N ASN A 58 -22.36 36.81 -2.09
CA ASN A 58 -21.52 35.61 -1.89
C ASN A 58 -21.39 35.26 -0.40
N GLN A 59 -21.66 33.97 -0.08
CA GLN A 59 -21.54 33.39 1.25
C GLN A 59 -20.18 33.68 1.91
N GLU A 60 -19.07 33.66 1.16
CA GLU A 60 -17.74 33.95 1.72
C GLU A 60 -17.63 35.36 2.32
N LYS A 61 -18.32 36.35 1.72
CA LYS A 61 -18.35 37.72 2.25
C LYS A 61 -19.21 37.81 3.51
N ILE A 62 -20.32 37.06 3.53
CA ILE A 62 -21.19 36.94 4.71
C ILE A 62 -20.40 36.32 5.88
N ASP A 63 -19.67 35.24 5.61
CA ASP A 63 -18.86 34.53 6.59
C ASP A 63 -17.68 35.39 7.07
N ALA A 64 -17.08 36.21 6.21
CA ALA A 64 -16.00 37.13 6.60
C ALA A 64 -16.48 38.18 7.61
N VAL A 65 -17.64 38.81 7.36
CA VAL A 65 -18.27 39.74 8.32
C VAL A 65 -18.69 39.01 9.60
N GLY A 66 -19.19 37.78 9.48
CA GLY A 66 -19.48 36.92 10.63
C GLY A 66 -18.26 36.68 11.51
N LYS A 67 -17.11 36.36 10.91
CA LYS A 67 -15.83 36.13 11.61
C LYS A 67 -15.30 37.40 12.28
N GLU A 68 -15.34 38.54 11.61
CA GLU A 68 -14.84 39.82 12.16
C GLU A 68 -15.61 40.24 13.42
N PHE A 69 -16.93 40.05 13.44
CA PHE A 69 -17.81 40.51 14.53
C PHE A 69 -18.27 39.37 15.48
N ASN A 70 -17.69 38.18 15.39
CA ASN A 70 -18.07 37.00 16.20
C ASN A 70 -19.58 36.67 16.13
N ILE A 71 -20.14 36.62 14.92
CA ILE A 71 -21.53 36.27 14.62
C ILE A 71 -21.56 34.97 13.83
N VAL A 72 -22.36 34.01 14.28
CA VAL A 72 -22.55 32.73 13.61
C VAL A 72 -23.41 32.92 12.35
N THR A 73 -22.90 32.40 11.24
CA THR A 73 -23.53 32.36 9.91
C THR A 73 -23.70 30.92 9.45
N GLU A 74 -24.41 30.68 8.33
CA GLU A 74 -24.65 29.33 7.80
C GLU A 74 -23.35 28.60 7.40
N GLY A 75 -22.30 29.34 7.03
CA GLY A 75 -20.97 28.79 6.68
C GLY A 75 -20.00 28.65 7.85
N THR A 76 -20.41 28.98 9.08
CA THR A 76 -19.53 28.99 10.25
C THR A 76 -20.10 28.19 11.41
N SER A 77 -19.25 27.47 12.13
CA SER A 77 -19.60 26.79 13.38
C SER A 77 -19.03 27.54 14.59
N LEU A 78 -19.77 27.53 15.70
CA LEU A 78 -19.27 28.05 16.97
C LEU A 78 -18.44 26.97 17.66
N ILE A 79 -17.19 27.28 17.98
CA ILE A 79 -16.33 26.48 18.83
C ILE A 79 -16.05 27.26 20.11
N VAL A 80 -16.16 26.58 21.26
CA VAL A 80 -15.82 27.15 22.57
C VAL A 80 -14.50 26.52 23.00
N LEU A 81 -13.50 27.36 23.24
CA LEU A 81 -12.14 26.96 23.59
C LEU A 81 -11.84 27.49 24.99
N GLU A 82 -11.59 26.58 25.95
CA GLU A 82 -11.37 26.96 27.35
C GLU A 82 -9.91 26.82 27.74
N LEU A 83 -9.24 25.78 27.23
CA LEU A 83 -7.86 25.48 27.57
C LEU A 83 -6.92 25.91 26.45
N LEU A 84 -5.67 26.26 26.80
CA LEU A 84 -4.62 26.56 25.82
C LEU A 84 -4.45 25.45 24.78
N SER A 85 -4.60 24.18 25.21
CA SER A 85 -4.57 23.01 24.32
C SER A 85 -5.60 23.08 23.21
N ASP A 86 -6.79 23.63 23.49
CA ASP A 86 -7.89 23.70 22.53
C ASP A 86 -7.55 24.71 21.43
N TYR A 87 -6.94 25.84 21.80
CA TYR A 87 -6.43 26.84 20.87
C TYR A 87 -5.31 26.29 20.00
N VAL A 88 -4.35 25.58 20.60
CA VAL A 88 -3.22 24.96 19.88
C VAL A 88 -3.72 23.91 18.88
N ALA A 89 -4.56 22.97 19.33
CA ALA A 89 -5.09 21.89 18.49
C ALA A 89 -5.88 22.41 17.27
N ASN A 90 -6.64 23.49 17.45
CA ASN A 90 -7.44 24.10 16.38
C ASN A 90 -6.69 25.21 15.63
N ARG A 91 -5.45 25.53 16.02
CA ARG A 91 -4.65 26.65 15.50
C ARG A 91 -5.42 27.99 15.50
N ILE A 92 -6.15 28.27 16.58
CA ILE A 92 -6.89 29.52 16.80
C ILE A 92 -6.12 30.38 17.80
N VAL A 93 -5.93 31.68 17.50
CA VAL A 93 -5.20 32.59 18.38
C VAL A 93 -6.04 32.91 19.62
N PRO A 94 -5.55 32.67 20.84
CA PRO A 94 -6.29 32.93 22.07
C PRO A 94 -6.30 34.42 22.48
N PRO A 95 -7.04 34.78 23.55
CA PRO A 95 -6.96 36.08 24.20
C PRO A 95 -5.52 36.47 24.58
N THR A 96 -5.26 37.77 24.67
CA THR A 96 -3.92 38.38 24.85
C THR A 96 -3.12 37.76 25.99
N GLU A 97 -3.79 37.34 27.07
CA GLU A 97 -3.19 36.72 28.24
C GLU A 97 -2.49 35.39 27.92
N LEU A 98 -3.02 34.63 26.98
CA LEU A 98 -2.55 33.29 26.60
C LEU A 98 -1.72 33.27 25.31
N GLN A 99 -1.65 34.39 24.58
CA GLN A 99 -0.99 34.45 23.27
C GLN A 99 0.48 34.06 23.32
N LYS A 100 1.20 34.47 24.37
CA LYS A 100 2.63 34.14 24.52
C LYS A 100 2.83 32.63 24.60
N GLU A 101 2.12 31.97 25.51
CA GLU A 101 2.21 30.51 25.70
C GLU A 101 1.74 29.75 24.47
N TYR A 102 0.71 30.26 23.79
CA TYR A 102 0.21 29.70 22.53
C TYR A 102 1.26 29.73 21.41
N PHE A 103 1.87 30.89 21.15
CA PHE A 103 2.88 30.98 20.10
C PHE A 103 4.13 30.16 20.43
N GLU A 104 4.51 30.05 21.71
CA GLU A 104 5.57 29.14 22.14
C GLU A 104 5.20 27.66 21.91
N ALA A 105 3.96 27.27 22.18
CA ALA A 105 3.47 25.90 21.93
C ALA A 105 3.42 25.57 20.44
N ILE A 106 2.87 26.46 19.61
CA ILE A 106 2.83 26.31 18.14
C ILE A 106 4.24 26.24 17.57
N ALA A 107 5.15 27.12 17.99
CA ALA A 107 6.54 27.10 17.51
C ALA A 107 7.25 25.78 17.88
N ARG A 108 6.92 25.21 19.05
CA ARG A 108 7.44 23.92 19.48
C ARG A 108 6.88 22.77 18.63
N GLU A 109 5.57 22.73 18.37
CA GLU A 109 4.95 21.74 17.49
C GLU A 109 5.47 21.83 16.06
N ASP A 110 5.57 23.03 15.50
CA ASP A 110 6.07 23.25 14.15
C ASP A 110 7.55 22.86 14.04
N LYS A 111 8.35 23.11 15.09
CA LYS A 111 9.74 22.62 15.18
C LYS A 111 9.79 21.09 15.21
N TYR A 112 9.02 20.44 16.07
CA TYR A 112 8.96 18.98 16.13
C TYR A 112 8.48 18.35 14.82
N ALA A 113 7.46 18.93 14.19
CA ALA A 113 6.97 18.48 12.88
C ALA A 113 8.06 18.58 11.80
N LYS A 114 8.81 19.68 11.79
CA LYS A 114 9.94 19.89 10.85
C LYS A 114 11.11 18.94 11.13
N GLU A 115 11.42 18.68 12.39
CA GLU A 115 12.44 17.70 12.80
C GLU A 115 12.05 16.27 12.41
N GLU A 116 10.80 15.87 12.64
CA GLU A 116 10.26 14.58 12.20
C GLU A 116 10.28 14.43 10.67
N GLU A 117 9.91 15.48 9.93
CA GLU A 117 9.99 15.48 8.47
C GLU A 117 11.44 15.32 7.98
N ASN A 118 12.38 16.05 8.58
CA ASN A 118 13.81 15.93 8.27
C ASN A 118 14.36 14.54 8.62
N ARG A 119 13.93 13.96 9.75
CA ARG A 119 14.29 12.61 10.16
C ARG A 119 13.80 11.59 9.13
N LYS A 120 12.53 11.66 8.71
CA LYS A 120 11.94 10.81 7.67
C LYS A 120 12.68 10.94 6.33
N LYS A 121 12.98 12.18 5.89
CA LYS A 121 13.77 12.43 4.67
C LYS A 121 15.18 11.82 4.76
N SER A 122 15.85 11.97 5.89
CA SER A 122 17.18 11.40 6.13
C SER A 122 17.14 9.87 6.11
N HIS A 123 16.16 9.25 6.77
CA HIS A 123 15.99 7.78 6.77
C HIS A 123 15.74 7.24 5.36
N LYS A 124 14.85 7.88 4.58
CA LYS A 124 14.60 7.52 3.18
C LYS A 124 15.86 7.64 2.31
N LYS A 125 16.66 8.69 2.51
CA LYS A 125 17.94 8.86 1.81
C LYS A 125 18.92 7.75 2.16
N ASN A 126 19.10 7.45 3.45
CA ASN A 126 20.00 6.38 3.90
C ASN A 126 19.55 5.02 3.37
N LYS A 127 18.24 4.76 3.35
CA LYS A 127 17.67 3.54 2.78
C LYS A 127 18.02 3.37 1.31
N ILE A 128 17.86 4.43 0.51
CA ILE A 128 18.22 4.38 -0.92
C ILE A 128 19.72 4.10 -1.11
N GLU A 129 20.59 4.71 -0.33
CA GLU A 129 22.03 4.40 -0.39
C GLU A 129 22.33 2.93 0.00
N GLN A 130 21.61 2.34 0.96
CA GLN A 130 21.72 0.91 1.28
C GLN A 130 21.31 0.04 0.08
N VAL A 131 20.18 0.34 -0.57
CA VAL A 131 19.72 -0.42 -1.74
C VAL A 131 20.69 -0.27 -2.91
N ILE A 132 21.30 0.90 -3.08
CA ILE A 132 22.35 1.13 -4.09
C ILE A 132 23.58 0.26 -3.81
N ALA A 133 24.00 0.15 -2.55
CA ALA A 133 25.10 -0.74 -2.17
C ALA A 133 24.75 -2.21 -2.45
N MET A 134 23.54 -2.66 -2.11
CA MET A 134 23.05 -4.01 -2.43
C MET A 134 23.02 -4.26 -3.94
N SER A 135 22.50 -3.30 -4.71
CA SER A 135 22.44 -3.37 -6.18
C SER A 135 23.84 -3.43 -6.79
N LYS A 136 24.79 -2.66 -6.28
CA LYS A 136 26.19 -2.70 -6.73
C LYS A 136 26.81 -4.09 -6.49
N ASN A 137 26.63 -4.66 -5.29
CA ASN A 137 27.10 -6.00 -4.98
C ASN A 137 26.47 -7.05 -5.91
N GLN A 138 25.18 -6.91 -6.22
CA GLN A 138 24.51 -7.77 -7.19
C GLN A 138 25.10 -7.64 -8.60
N SER A 139 25.37 -6.42 -9.06
CA SER A 139 26.02 -6.18 -10.35
C SER A 139 27.43 -6.78 -10.40
N GLU A 140 28.21 -6.68 -9.31
CA GLU A 140 29.53 -7.31 -9.21
C GLU A 140 29.42 -8.85 -9.29
N TRP A 141 28.49 -9.45 -8.55
CA TRP A 141 28.20 -10.89 -8.64
C TRP A 141 27.76 -11.30 -10.06
N TRP A 142 26.86 -10.54 -10.68
CA TRP A 142 26.34 -10.80 -12.03
C TRP A 142 27.44 -10.80 -13.11
N ASN A 143 28.41 -9.90 -12.99
CA ASN A 143 29.54 -9.81 -13.93
C ASN A 143 30.67 -10.80 -13.60
N THR A 144 30.56 -11.56 -12.52
CA THR A 144 31.58 -12.55 -12.13
C THR A 144 31.34 -13.88 -12.85
N SER A 145 32.39 -14.41 -13.49
CA SER A 145 32.35 -15.76 -14.06
C SER A 145 32.62 -16.79 -12.95
N PHE A 146 31.72 -17.76 -12.80
CA PHE A 146 31.86 -18.87 -11.86
C PHE A 146 32.19 -20.17 -12.61
N PRO A 147 33.46 -20.42 -12.98
CA PRO A 147 33.83 -21.62 -13.71
C PRO A 147 33.62 -22.86 -12.83
N ILE A 148 32.77 -23.78 -13.31
CA ILE A 148 32.57 -25.08 -12.66
C ILE A 148 33.77 -25.96 -13.01
N ASN A 149 34.66 -26.18 -12.05
CA ASN A 149 35.85 -26.99 -12.25
C ASN A 149 35.50 -28.49 -12.17
N VAL A 150 34.97 -29.03 -13.27
CA VAL A 150 34.67 -30.46 -13.38
C VAL A 150 36.00 -31.20 -13.61
N LYS A 151 36.61 -31.74 -12.55
CA LYS A 151 37.75 -32.65 -12.71
C LYS A 151 37.30 -33.85 -13.55
N LYS A 152 37.80 -33.95 -14.79
CA LYS A 152 37.66 -35.16 -15.62
C LYS A 152 38.39 -36.30 -14.91
N LYS A 153 37.65 -37.31 -14.46
CA LYS A 153 38.24 -38.62 -14.18
C LYS A 153 38.44 -39.33 -15.52
N ASP A 154 39.69 -39.60 -15.86
CA ASP A 154 40.06 -40.50 -16.94
C ASP A 154 39.69 -41.95 -16.59
N GLY A 155 39.18 -42.70 -17.58
CA GLY A 155 39.17 -44.16 -17.53
C GLY A 155 37.80 -44.80 -17.68
N LYS A 156 37.69 -45.62 -18.73
CA LYS A 156 36.60 -46.55 -19.05
C LYS A 156 36.00 -47.23 -17.81
N GLY A 157 34.76 -46.85 -17.52
CA GLY A 157 33.86 -47.47 -16.54
C GLY A 157 32.57 -46.67 -16.62
N GLU A 158 31.43 -47.35 -16.69
CA GLU A 158 30.10 -46.71 -16.63
C GLU A 158 30.13 -45.63 -15.55
N ILE A 159 29.80 -44.38 -15.91
CA ILE A 159 29.76 -43.26 -14.97
C ILE A 159 28.61 -43.58 -14.01
N PRO A 160 28.85 -43.96 -12.74
CA PRO A 160 27.79 -43.90 -11.76
C PRO A 160 27.42 -42.41 -11.62
N PRO A 161 26.15 -42.05 -11.42
CA PRO A 161 25.78 -40.68 -11.09
C PRO A 161 26.72 -40.18 -9.98
N PRO A 162 27.13 -38.89 -10.01
CA PRO A 162 28.08 -38.36 -9.03
C PRO A 162 27.58 -38.76 -7.63
N PRO A 163 28.45 -39.26 -6.73
CA PRO A 163 28.01 -39.54 -5.39
C PRO A 163 27.45 -38.23 -4.86
N LEU A 164 26.14 -38.24 -4.61
CA LEU A 164 25.50 -37.22 -3.80
C LEU A 164 26.38 -37.08 -2.55
N PRO A 165 26.68 -35.84 -2.10
CA PRO A 165 27.41 -35.64 -0.86
C PRO A 165 26.78 -36.57 0.17
N THR A 166 27.56 -37.56 0.63
CA THR A 166 27.08 -38.64 1.49
C THR A 166 27.03 -38.11 2.92
N SER A 167 26.20 -37.09 3.07
CA SER A 167 25.71 -36.47 4.27
C SER A 167 24.22 -36.31 4.02
N ALA A 168 23.49 -37.38 4.31
CA ALA A 168 22.03 -37.45 4.36
C ALA A 168 21.30 -36.91 3.12
N ILE A 169 21.09 -37.79 2.12
CA ILE A 169 19.78 -37.80 1.46
C ILE A 169 18.85 -38.50 2.46
N GLU A 170 18.47 -37.79 3.52
CA GLU A 170 17.14 -38.00 4.05
C GLU A 170 16.20 -37.30 3.06
N GLU A 171 15.15 -38.00 2.70
CA GLU A 171 13.97 -37.41 2.10
C GLU A 171 13.40 -36.43 3.14
N VAL A 172 13.96 -35.22 3.20
CA VAL A 172 13.51 -34.21 4.14
C VAL A 172 12.46 -33.37 3.43
N VAL A 173 11.20 -33.69 3.71
CA VAL A 173 10.14 -32.69 3.77
C VAL A 173 10.60 -31.64 4.80
N VAL A 174 11.30 -30.58 4.38
CA VAL A 174 11.80 -29.58 5.32
C VAL A 174 10.67 -28.62 5.68
N ILE A 175 10.02 -29.01 6.75
CA ILE A 175 9.47 -28.15 7.79
C ILE A 175 10.64 -27.59 8.62
N SER A 176 10.74 -26.26 8.67
CA SER A 176 11.37 -25.38 9.70
C SER A 176 12.71 -25.74 10.35
N ALA A 177 13.52 -24.70 10.50
CA ALA A 177 14.76 -24.65 11.26
C ALA A 177 14.66 -25.27 12.67
N THR A 178 15.63 -26.12 13.00
CA THR A 178 16.18 -26.20 14.35
C THR A 178 17.69 -26.21 14.23
N HIS A 179 18.36 -25.36 14.99
CA HIS A 179 19.48 -25.74 15.86
C HIS A 179 19.64 -24.64 16.91
N SER A 180 19.05 -24.92 18.07
CA SER A 180 19.44 -24.36 19.34
C SER A 180 20.86 -24.84 19.68
N ASP A 181 21.80 -23.92 19.83
CA ASP A 181 22.91 -24.12 20.75
C ASP A 181 22.76 -23.09 21.88
N ARG A 182 22.43 -23.59 23.06
CA ARG A 182 22.30 -22.81 24.29
C ARG A 182 23.68 -22.34 24.75
N ARG A 183 23.85 -21.02 24.85
CA ARG A 183 24.52 -20.39 26.00
C ARG A 183 23.60 -19.30 26.53
N GLU A 184 23.27 -19.42 27.82
CA GLU A 184 22.37 -18.55 28.57
C GLU A 184 22.84 -17.09 28.58
N VAL A 185 22.02 -16.18 28.08
CA VAL A 185 21.73 -14.88 28.72
C VAL A 185 20.27 -14.54 28.37
N ALA A 186 19.43 -14.39 29.38
CA ALA A 186 18.04 -13.98 29.26
C ALA A 186 17.95 -12.54 28.73
N VAL A 187 17.21 -12.31 27.62
CA VAL A 187 16.41 -11.09 27.28
C VAL A 187 15.60 -11.40 25.99
N GLU A 188 14.34 -10.95 25.97
CA GLU A 188 13.40 -10.82 24.82
C GLU A 188 12.65 -12.06 24.28
N GLU A 189 11.54 -12.36 24.95
CA GLU A 189 10.58 -13.44 24.63
C GLU A 189 9.48 -13.02 23.63
N ILE A 190 9.51 -11.79 23.10
CA ILE A 190 8.45 -11.23 22.22
C ILE A 190 8.79 -11.36 20.72
N ALA A 191 10.07 -11.51 20.36
CA ALA A 191 10.51 -11.56 18.95
C ALA A 191 10.40 -12.94 18.28
N ILE A 192 10.26 -14.02 19.07
CA ILE A 192 10.34 -15.41 18.57
C ILE A 192 9.00 -15.87 17.93
N MET A 193 7.87 -15.29 18.34
CA MET A 193 6.56 -15.67 17.81
C MET A 193 6.33 -15.21 16.37
N GLU A 194 6.84 -14.03 15.99
CA GLU A 194 6.58 -13.43 14.67
C GLU A 194 7.43 -14.06 13.55
N GLU A 195 8.62 -14.57 13.86
CA GLU A 195 9.50 -15.25 12.91
C GLU A 195 8.95 -16.65 12.53
N ALA A 196 8.32 -17.33 13.48
CA ALA A 196 7.61 -18.59 13.25
C ALA A 196 6.36 -18.39 12.38
N GLU A 197 5.65 -17.27 12.53
CA GLU A 197 4.44 -16.96 11.77
C GLU A 197 4.77 -16.74 10.28
N VAL A 198 5.87 -16.05 9.96
CA VAL A 198 6.28 -15.77 8.57
C VAL A 198 6.86 -16.99 7.85
N ALA A 199 7.61 -17.83 8.58
CA ALA A 199 8.08 -19.10 8.06
C ALA A 199 6.92 -20.09 7.86
N SER A 200 5.93 -20.08 8.77
CA SER A 200 4.65 -20.78 8.59
C SER A 200 3.88 -20.24 7.38
N GLU A 201 3.79 -18.92 7.23
CA GLU A 201 3.11 -18.22 6.12
C GLU A 201 3.68 -18.62 4.75
N MET A 202 5.00 -18.64 4.58
CA MET A 202 5.62 -19.07 3.32
C MET A 202 5.39 -20.56 3.04
N LYS A 203 5.43 -21.38 4.09
CA LYS A 203 5.28 -22.82 3.97
C LYS A 203 3.84 -23.23 3.65
N GLU A 204 2.86 -22.55 4.24
CA GLU A 204 1.43 -22.77 3.99
C GLU A 204 1.02 -22.24 2.61
N MET A 205 1.59 -21.10 2.18
CA MET A 205 1.44 -20.60 0.80
C MET A 205 2.02 -21.55 -0.24
N VAL A 206 3.23 -22.08 -0.03
CA VAL A 206 3.86 -23.04 -0.95
C VAL A 206 3.08 -24.36 -0.98
N ALA A 207 2.60 -24.83 0.17
CA ALA A 207 1.76 -26.02 0.27
C ALA A 207 0.40 -25.85 -0.43
N MET A 208 -0.21 -24.66 -0.39
CA MET A 208 -1.53 -24.39 -0.99
C MET A 208 -1.49 -23.98 -2.46
N THR A 209 -0.41 -23.36 -2.95
CA THR A 209 -0.38 -22.80 -4.32
C THR A 209 0.41 -23.63 -5.32
N GLY A 210 1.26 -24.56 -4.87
CA GLY A 210 2.17 -25.31 -5.75
C GLY A 210 3.02 -24.40 -6.65
N ALA A 211 3.16 -23.11 -6.31
CA ALA A 211 3.55 -22.06 -7.25
C ALA A 211 5.07 -22.00 -7.45
N VAL A 212 5.59 -22.97 -8.19
CA VAL A 212 6.77 -22.79 -9.05
C VAL A 212 6.46 -23.43 -10.41
N SER A 213 5.72 -22.74 -11.27
CA SER A 213 5.78 -23.01 -12.71
C SER A 213 5.09 -21.95 -13.57
N LYS A 214 5.90 -21.15 -14.29
CA LYS A 214 5.58 -20.82 -15.69
C LYS A 214 6.83 -20.44 -16.48
N LYS A 215 7.21 -21.34 -17.38
CA LYS A 215 8.22 -21.13 -18.42
C LYS A 215 7.61 -20.23 -19.50
N MET A 216 8.16 -19.04 -19.74
CA MET A 216 7.91 -18.30 -20.99
C MET A 216 8.77 -18.93 -22.10
N THR A 217 8.11 -19.35 -23.17
CA THR A 217 8.76 -19.85 -24.38
C THR A 217 8.80 -18.71 -25.39
N GLU A 218 9.97 -18.14 -25.64
CA GLU A 218 10.24 -17.39 -26.86
C GLU A 218 11.40 -18.05 -27.60
N LYS A 219 11.13 -18.43 -28.85
CA LYS A 219 12.11 -18.97 -29.78
C LYS A 219 13.00 -17.83 -30.25
N THR A 220 14.28 -17.87 -29.89
CA THR A 220 15.35 -17.26 -30.70
C THR A 220 16.45 -18.28 -30.91
N ASN A 221 16.78 -18.52 -32.18
CA ASN A 221 17.88 -19.39 -32.58
C ASN A 221 19.21 -18.69 -32.29
N ALA A 222 20.10 -19.33 -31.54
CA ALA A 222 21.43 -19.74 -32.01
C ALA A 222 22.37 -20.17 -30.87
N SER A 223 23.14 -21.21 -31.18
CA SER A 223 24.37 -21.68 -30.55
C SER A 223 24.27 -22.66 -29.39
N GLN A 224 25.00 -23.76 -29.56
CA GLN A 224 25.05 -24.95 -28.74
C GLN A 224 25.62 -24.65 -27.35
N THR A 225 24.74 -24.42 -26.38
CA THR A 225 25.05 -24.61 -24.96
C THR A 225 24.24 -25.78 -24.43
N LYS A 226 24.92 -26.68 -23.74
CA LYS A 226 24.34 -27.90 -23.17
C LYS A 226 23.36 -27.47 -22.07
N ASN A 227 22.08 -27.37 -22.43
CA ASN A 227 21.01 -26.94 -21.53
C ASN A 227 20.94 -27.88 -20.31
N ILE A 228 21.28 -27.38 -19.13
CA ILE A 228 20.95 -28.02 -17.85
C ILE A 228 19.44 -27.77 -17.65
N GLY A 229 18.61 -28.74 -18.03
CA GLY A 229 17.18 -28.69 -17.82
C GLY A 229 16.85 -29.07 -16.39
N ILE A 230 16.50 -28.09 -15.54
CA ILE A 230 15.87 -28.37 -14.25
C ILE A 230 14.46 -28.90 -14.53
N GLN A 231 14.22 -30.18 -14.25
CA GLN A 231 12.88 -30.77 -14.25
C GLN A 231 12.28 -30.56 -12.85
N LEU A 232 11.33 -29.62 -12.73
CA LEU A 232 10.47 -29.50 -11.55
C LEU A 232 9.22 -30.38 -11.78
N ASN A 233 8.96 -31.30 -10.85
CA ASN A 233 7.71 -32.05 -10.84
C ASN A 233 6.56 -31.14 -10.44
N THR A 234 5.42 -31.27 -11.13
CA THR A 234 4.18 -30.60 -10.73
C THR A 234 3.65 -31.24 -9.45
N TRP A 235 3.38 -30.43 -8.43
CA TRP A 235 2.75 -30.86 -7.17
C TRP A 235 1.45 -31.65 -7.44
N ASN A 236 1.31 -32.82 -6.83
CA ASN A 236 0.10 -33.65 -6.85
C ASN A 236 -0.07 -34.35 -5.48
N PRO A 237 -1.01 -33.91 -4.62
CA PRO A 237 -1.15 -34.40 -3.25
C PRO A 237 -1.87 -35.77 -3.10
N ASP A 238 -2.14 -36.51 -4.18
CA ASP A 238 -2.83 -37.81 -4.18
C ASP A 238 -4.13 -37.86 -3.35
N THR A 239 -4.93 -36.79 -3.42
CA THR A 239 -6.13 -36.65 -2.57
C THR A 239 -7.34 -37.41 -3.14
N PRO A 240 -8.23 -37.95 -2.28
CA PRO A 240 -9.39 -38.72 -2.74
C PRO A 240 -10.32 -37.94 -3.69
N TYR A 241 -10.57 -36.66 -3.40
CA TYR A 241 -11.47 -35.82 -4.21
C TYR A 241 -10.90 -35.49 -5.60
N GLN A 242 -9.57 -35.38 -5.76
CA GLN A 242 -8.95 -35.18 -7.06
C GLN A 242 -9.17 -36.40 -7.96
N LYS A 243 -8.95 -37.61 -7.44
CA LYS A 243 -9.22 -38.86 -8.18
C LYS A 243 -10.68 -38.91 -8.63
N VAL A 244 -11.63 -38.59 -7.75
CA VAL A 244 -13.05 -38.59 -8.09
C VAL A 244 -13.35 -37.61 -9.25
N LEU A 245 -12.78 -36.41 -9.26
CA LEU A 245 -12.93 -35.46 -10.37
C LEU A 245 -12.25 -35.95 -11.66
N GLU A 246 -11.07 -36.57 -11.56
CA GLU A 246 -10.32 -37.10 -12.71
C GLU A 246 -11.04 -38.23 -13.44
N TYR A 247 -11.71 -39.13 -12.71
CA TYR A 247 -12.45 -40.26 -13.29
C TYR A 247 -13.91 -39.92 -13.67
N THR A 248 -14.40 -38.73 -13.32
CA THR A 248 -15.76 -38.31 -13.66
C THR A 248 -15.86 -37.86 -15.12
N ASP A 249 -16.96 -38.22 -15.80
CA ASP A 249 -17.32 -37.68 -17.11
C ASP A 249 -17.26 -36.14 -17.12
N GLU A 250 -16.64 -35.55 -18.15
CA GLU A 250 -16.40 -34.11 -18.19
C GLU A 250 -17.68 -33.26 -18.08
N GLU A 251 -18.81 -33.76 -18.59
CA GLU A 251 -20.13 -33.12 -18.49
C GLU A 251 -20.69 -33.13 -17.06
N LYS A 252 -20.36 -34.16 -16.27
CA LYS A 252 -20.81 -34.32 -14.87
C LYS A 252 -19.81 -33.76 -13.86
N ALA A 253 -18.63 -33.32 -14.30
CA ALA A 253 -17.57 -32.85 -13.41
C ALA A 253 -18.04 -31.76 -12.44
N TYR A 254 -18.87 -30.81 -12.89
CA TYR A 254 -19.38 -29.74 -12.02
C TYR A 254 -20.38 -30.26 -10.98
N GLU A 255 -21.27 -31.19 -11.37
CA GLU A 255 -22.17 -31.85 -10.43
C GLU A 255 -21.38 -32.64 -9.38
N THR A 256 -20.34 -33.36 -9.79
CA THR A 256 -19.43 -34.06 -8.88
C THR A 256 -18.72 -33.09 -7.93
N TYR A 257 -18.24 -31.95 -8.43
CA TYR A 257 -17.68 -30.90 -7.57
C TYR A 257 -18.69 -30.44 -6.50
N LEU A 258 -19.96 -30.23 -6.86
CA LEU A 258 -20.99 -29.82 -5.90
C LEU A 258 -21.23 -30.88 -4.82
N LYS A 259 -21.16 -32.18 -5.16
CA LYS A 259 -21.23 -33.28 -4.19
C LYS A 259 -20.01 -33.28 -3.27
N LEU A 260 -18.81 -33.18 -3.83
CA LEU A 260 -17.56 -33.12 -3.06
C LEU A 260 -17.51 -31.88 -2.15
N LYS A 261 -18.07 -30.75 -2.57
CA LYS A 261 -18.16 -29.53 -1.75
C LYS A 261 -18.92 -29.77 -0.44
N GLN A 262 -19.87 -30.71 -0.39
CA GLN A 262 -20.59 -31.03 0.86
C GLN A 262 -19.68 -31.64 1.92
N GLU A 263 -18.65 -32.38 1.51
CA GLU A 263 -17.71 -33.08 2.39
C GLU A 263 -16.42 -32.26 2.61
N TYR A 264 -15.86 -31.68 1.55
CA TYR A 264 -14.56 -31.02 1.55
C TYR A 264 -14.64 -29.48 1.52
N GLY A 265 -15.85 -28.91 1.51
CA GLY A 265 -16.07 -27.47 1.31
C GLY A 265 -15.57 -26.56 2.44
N LYS A 266 -15.01 -27.10 3.53
CA LYS A 266 -14.32 -26.31 4.57
C LYS A 266 -12.80 -26.30 4.41
N THR A 267 -12.27 -27.04 3.45
CA THR A 267 -10.83 -27.17 3.22
C THR A 267 -10.40 -26.21 2.10
N PRO A 268 -9.57 -25.18 2.36
CA PRO A 268 -9.13 -24.25 1.32
C PRO A 268 -8.48 -24.93 0.11
N ALA A 269 -7.59 -25.91 0.35
CA ALA A 269 -6.92 -26.67 -0.71
C ALA A 269 -7.89 -27.36 -1.68
N PHE A 270 -9.06 -27.82 -1.20
CA PHE A 270 -10.07 -28.44 -2.05
C PHE A 270 -10.56 -27.49 -3.16
N TYR A 271 -10.77 -26.21 -2.85
CA TYR A 271 -11.21 -25.23 -3.86
C TYR A 271 -10.10 -24.88 -4.86
N VAL A 272 -8.84 -24.81 -4.41
CA VAL A 272 -7.71 -24.59 -5.31
C VAL A 272 -7.59 -25.75 -6.29
N ASP A 273 -7.57 -26.98 -5.77
CA ASP A 273 -7.41 -28.20 -6.56
C ASP A 273 -8.56 -28.43 -7.53
N ALA A 274 -9.81 -28.26 -7.06
CA ALA A 274 -10.98 -28.35 -7.91
C ALA A 274 -10.94 -27.28 -9.00
N ALA A 275 -10.63 -26.01 -8.66
CA ALA A 275 -10.51 -24.96 -9.66
C ALA A 275 -9.41 -25.27 -10.69
N ASP A 276 -8.27 -25.82 -10.26
CA ASP A 276 -7.18 -26.21 -11.15
C ASP A 276 -7.58 -27.29 -12.13
N TYR A 277 -8.36 -28.27 -11.67
CA TYR A 277 -8.95 -29.28 -12.55
C TYR A 277 -9.78 -28.64 -13.67
N PHE A 278 -10.71 -27.74 -13.34
CA PHE A 278 -11.55 -27.06 -14.35
C PHE A 278 -10.72 -26.14 -15.26
N PHE A 279 -9.72 -25.45 -14.71
CA PHE A 279 -8.86 -24.57 -15.48
C PHE A 279 -8.04 -25.35 -16.52
N LYS A 280 -7.46 -26.49 -16.13
CA LYS A 280 -6.71 -27.39 -17.03
C LYS A 280 -7.58 -27.95 -18.17
N LYS A 281 -8.89 -28.10 -17.94
CA LYS A 281 -9.88 -28.49 -18.96
C LYS A 281 -10.38 -27.33 -19.84
N GLY A 282 -9.82 -26.13 -19.67
CA GLY A 282 -10.23 -24.93 -20.42
C GLY A 282 -11.52 -24.28 -19.93
N LYS A 283 -12.10 -24.75 -18.81
CA LYS A 283 -13.33 -24.19 -18.20
C LYS A 283 -12.98 -23.04 -17.25
N SER A 284 -12.37 -21.97 -17.78
CA SER A 284 -11.80 -20.88 -16.99
C SER A 284 -12.82 -20.11 -16.13
N GLU A 285 -14.04 -19.91 -16.63
CA GLU A 285 -15.12 -19.25 -15.87
C GLU A 285 -15.53 -20.11 -14.66
N THR A 286 -15.73 -21.41 -14.88
CA THR A 286 -16.03 -22.37 -13.81
C THR A 286 -14.90 -22.45 -12.78
N ALA A 287 -13.64 -22.48 -13.23
CA ALA A 287 -12.48 -22.46 -12.34
C ALA A 287 -12.45 -21.20 -11.47
N THR A 288 -12.72 -20.03 -12.06
CA THR A 288 -12.77 -18.75 -11.33
C THR A 288 -13.92 -18.73 -10.32
N LEU A 289 -15.10 -19.25 -10.70
CA LEU A 289 -16.25 -19.37 -9.81
C LEU A 289 -15.98 -20.30 -8.63
N ILE A 290 -15.33 -21.44 -8.85
CA ILE A 290 -14.97 -22.37 -7.78
C ILE A 290 -13.96 -21.71 -6.85
N LEU A 291 -12.90 -21.12 -7.42
CA LEU A 291 -11.84 -20.45 -6.67
C LEU A 291 -12.37 -19.29 -5.81
N SER A 292 -13.39 -18.55 -6.26
CA SER A 292 -13.94 -17.43 -5.48
C SER A 292 -14.58 -17.87 -4.16
N ASN A 293 -14.98 -19.13 -4.01
CA ASN A 293 -15.47 -19.67 -2.74
C ASN A 293 -14.39 -19.62 -1.64
N LEU A 294 -13.09 -19.56 -1.99
CA LEU A 294 -12.02 -19.32 -1.00
C LEU A 294 -12.24 -18.03 -0.20
N ALA A 295 -12.75 -16.99 -0.86
CA ALA A 295 -13.04 -15.74 -0.17
C ALA A 295 -14.12 -15.95 0.91
N GLU A 296 -15.05 -16.88 0.74
CA GLU A 296 -16.16 -17.13 1.67
C GLU A 296 -15.75 -17.94 2.92
N LEU A 297 -14.64 -18.70 2.87
CA LEU A 297 -14.24 -19.59 3.97
C LEU A 297 -13.75 -18.86 5.21
N ASN A 298 -13.10 -17.71 5.03
CA ASN A 298 -12.62 -16.84 6.09
C ASN A 298 -12.24 -15.47 5.48
N LEU A 299 -13.25 -14.62 5.29
CA LEU A 299 -13.13 -13.31 4.60
C LEU A 299 -12.07 -12.35 5.20
N GLU A 300 -11.59 -12.61 6.41
CA GLU A 300 -10.68 -11.73 7.16
C GLU A 300 -9.22 -12.21 7.16
N GLU A 301 -8.93 -13.39 6.60
CA GLU A 301 -7.57 -13.91 6.58
C GLU A 301 -6.84 -13.47 5.30
N ALA A 302 -5.94 -12.50 5.45
CA ALA A 302 -5.16 -11.95 4.35
C ALA A 302 -4.41 -13.03 3.56
N GLN A 303 -4.01 -14.14 4.19
CA GLN A 303 -3.28 -15.22 3.55
C GLN A 303 -4.12 -15.99 2.52
N ILE A 304 -5.38 -16.33 2.85
CA ILE A 304 -6.30 -16.99 1.91
C ILE A 304 -6.58 -16.07 0.72
N LEU A 305 -6.76 -14.77 0.96
CA LEU A 305 -6.93 -13.79 -0.10
C LEU A 305 -5.68 -13.67 -0.99
N ARG A 306 -4.47 -13.77 -0.43
CA ARG A 306 -3.23 -13.81 -1.23
C ARG A 306 -3.20 -15.04 -2.15
N VAL A 307 -3.53 -16.22 -1.63
CA VAL A 307 -3.63 -17.46 -2.42
C VAL A 307 -4.63 -17.28 -3.57
N LEU A 308 -5.83 -16.77 -3.27
CA LEU A 308 -6.84 -16.43 -4.26
C LEU A 308 -6.29 -15.47 -5.34
N GLY A 309 -5.60 -14.40 -4.93
CA GLY A 309 -5.00 -13.42 -5.84
C GLY A 309 -3.97 -14.06 -6.78
N TYR A 310 -3.08 -14.90 -6.27
CA TYR A 310 -2.06 -15.59 -7.06
C TYR A 310 -2.67 -16.60 -8.05
N LYS A 311 -3.67 -17.39 -7.62
CA LYS A 311 -4.40 -18.30 -8.52
C LYS A 311 -5.14 -17.54 -9.63
N LEU A 312 -5.72 -16.38 -9.33
CA LEU A 312 -6.32 -15.50 -10.34
C LEU A 312 -5.29 -15.00 -11.37
N LEU A 313 -4.07 -14.66 -10.94
CA LEU A 313 -2.98 -14.32 -11.86
C LEU A 313 -2.59 -15.51 -12.75
N GLU A 314 -2.51 -16.71 -12.18
CA GLU A 314 -2.23 -17.94 -12.91
C GLU A 314 -3.29 -18.22 -13.99
N TYR A 315 -4.57 -18.02 -13.63
CA TYR A 315 -5.74 -18.14 -14.49
C TYR A 315 -5.90 -17.00 -15.50
N LYS A 316 -4.89 -16.12 -15.60
CA LYS A 316 -4.88 -14.97 -16.51
C LYS A 316 -6.03 -13.98 -16.28
N ASN A 317 -6.45 -13.84 -15.02
CA ASN A 317 -7.45 -12.87 -14.59
C ASN A 317 -6.83 -11.79 -13.66
N PRO A 318 -5.95 -10.92 -14.18
CA PRO A 318 -5.22 -9.96 -13.34
C PRO A 318 -6.12 -8.85 -12.79
N LYS A 319 -7.23 -8.53 -13.45
CA LYS A 319 -8.19 -7.52 -12.95
C LYS A 319 -8.82 -7.93 -11.63
N LEU A 320 -9.29 -9.18 -11.51
CA LEU A 320 -9.81 -9.68 -10.24
C LEU A 320 -8.68 -9.79 -9.21
N ALA A 321 -7.50 -10.27 -9.60
CA ALA A 321 -6.35 -10.34 -8.70
C ALA A 321 -6.00 -8.97 -8.09
N ILE A 322 -6.02 -7.89 -8.88
CA ILE A 322 -5.80 -6.52 -8.38
C ILE A 322 -6.81 -6.15 -7.30
N LEU A 323 -8.11 -6.46 -7.49
CA LEU A 323 -9.13 -6.17 -6.48
C LEU A 323 -8.86 -6.92 -5.17
N ILE A 324 -8.42 -8.18 -5.26
CA ILE A 324 -8.09 -8.99 -4.09
C ILE A 324 -6.82 -8.46 -3.40
N PHE A 325 -5.74 -8.17 -4.13
CA PHE A 325 -4.52 -7.63 -3.53
C PHE A 325 -4.68 -6.21 -2.98
N GLN A 326 -5.61 -5.40 -3.51
CA GLN A 326 -5.99 -4.14 -2.88
C GLN A 326 -6.66 -4.34 -1.52
N LYS A 327 -7.46 -5.40 -1.34
CA LYS A 327 -8.02 -5.75 -0.02
C LYS A 327 -6.93 -6.24 0.92
N VAL A 328 -6.05 -7.13 0.46
CA VAL A 328 -4.89 -7.60 1.23
C VAL A 328 -4.03 -6.42 1.69
N LEU A 329 -3.74 -5.48 0.80
CA LEU A 329 -2.95 -4.29 1.14
C LEU A 329 -3.59 -3.45 2.23
N LYS A 330 -4.92 -3.31 2.24
CA LYS A 330 -5.63 -2.60 3.32
C LYS A 330 -5.59 -3.34 4.66
N MET A 331 -5.49 -4.68 4.63
CA MET A 331 -5.42 -5.51 5.83
C MET A 331 -3.99 -5.63 6.39
N ARG A 332 -2.99 -5.53 5.52
CA ARG A 332 -1.58 -5.81 5.79
C ARG A 332 -0.68 -4.73 5.19
N GLU A 333 -0.94 -3.47 5.53
CA GLU A 333 -0.19 -2.31 5.00
C GLU A 333 1.24 -2.20 5.60
N GLU A 334 1.50 -2.90 6.70
CA GLU A 334 2.79 -2.98 7.38
C GLU A 334 3.82 -3.83 6.63
N GLY A 335 3.35 -4.72 5.74
CA GLY A 335 4.19 -5.70 5.06
C GLY A 335 4.57 -5.27 3.64
N PRO A 336 5.87 -5.35 3.25
CA PRO A 336 6.28 -5.04 1.87
C PRO A 336 5.68 -6.01 0.84
N GLN A 337 5.33 -7.23 1.26
CA GLN A 337 4.75 -8.25 0.40
C GLN A 337 3.41 -7.82 -0.20
N SER A 338 2.55 -7.14 0.57
CA SER A 338 1.24 -6.68 0.08
C SER A 338 1.37 -5.69 -1.08
N PHE A 339 2.36 -4.80 -1.01
CA PHE A 339 2.69 -3.88 -2.10
C PHE A 339 3.30 -4.61 -3.30
N ARG A 340 4.21 -5.56 -3.05
CA ARG A 340 4.84 -6.36 -4.09
C ARG A 340 3.80 -7.16 -4.88
N ASP A 341 2.94 -7.90 -4.20
CA ASP A 341 1.87 -8.71 -4.80
C ASP A 341 0.95 -7.86 -5.69
N LEU A 342 0.53 -6.69 -5.20
CA LEU A 342 -0.26 -5.73 -5.97
C LEU A 342 0.52 -5.19 -7.18
N GLY A 343 1.79 -4.84 -7.02
CA GLY A 343 2.66 -4.36 -8.08
C GLY A 343 2.80 -5.37 -9.23
N LEU A 344 3.00 -6.65 -8.90
CA LEU A 344 3.08 -7.74 -9.87
C LEU A 344 1.74 -7.96 -10.60
N ALA A 345 0.61 -7.90 -9.87
CA ALA A 345 -0.71 -8.00 -10.48
C ALA A 345 -0.99 -6.84 -11.45
N LEU A 346 -0.63 -5.61 -11.08
CA LEU A 346 -0.72 -4.43 -11.95
C LEU A 346 0.15 -4.57 -13.20
N ALA A 347 1.36 -5.13 -13.07
CA ALA A 347 2.23 -5.37 -14.22
C ALA A 347 1.62 -6.39 -15.19
N GLN A 348 1.00 -7.45 -14.68
CA GLN A 348 0.33 -8.46 -15.51
C GLN A 348 -0.94 -7.91 -16.21
N ASP A 349 -1.64 -6.96 -15.60
CA ASP A 349 -2.73 -6.19 -16.24
C ASP A 349 -2.22 -5.06 -17.17
N LYS A 350 -0.90 -4.97 -17.40
CA LYS A 350 -0.24 -3.97 -18.25
C LYS A 350 -0.33 -2.53 -17.72
N GLN A 351 -0.66 -2.34 -16.44
CA GLN A 351 -0.67 -1.04 -15.77
C GLN A 351 0.75 -0.67 -15.28
N TYR A 352 1.74 -0.66 -16.19
CA TYR A 352 3.17 -0.61 -15.86
C TYR A 352 3.59 0.58 -15.00
N ASN A 353 3.05 1.78 -15.27
CA ASN A 353 3.38 2.96 -14.45
C ASN A 353 2.93 2.78 -12.99
N LYS A 354 1.69 2.31 -12.77
CA LYS A 354 1.18 2.02 -11.42
C LYS A 354 1.90 0.86 -10.76
N ALA A 355 2.28 -0.16 -11.53
CA ALA A 355 3.08 -1.28 -11.05
C ALA A 355 4.43 -0.79 -10.50
N VAL A 356 5.17 0.01 -11.28
CA VAL A 356 6.46 0.56 -10.88
C VAL A 356 6.33 1.52 -9.70
N GLU A 357 5.31 2.39 -9.68
CA GLU A 357 5.04 3.26 -8.53
C GLU A 357 4.76 2.44 -7.26
N THR A 358 3.99 1.35 -7.37
CA THR A 358 3.65 0.48 -6.23
C THR A 358 4.86 -0.32 -5.75
N LEU A 359 5.63 -0.94 -6.65
CA LEU A 359 6.87 -1.65 -6.31
C LEU A 359 7.93 -0.70 -5.74
N TYR A 360 8.01 0.54 -6.23
CA TYR A 360 8.99 1.49 -5.72
C TYR A 360 8.69 1.94 -4.28
N LYS A 361 7.43 1.85 -3.84
CA LYS A 361 7.11 1.99 -2.39
C LYS A 361 7.86 0.93 -1.57
N VAL A 362 7.93 -0.32 -2.04
CA VAL A 362 8.71 -1.39 -1.40
C VAL A 362 10.19 -0.99 -1.27
N VAL A 363 10.74 -0.29 -2.27
CA VAL A 363 12.14 0.18 -2.24
C VAL A 363 12.34 1.35 -1.27
N THR A 364 11.36 2.26 -1.17
CA THR A 364 11.56 3.53 -0.45
C THR A 364 11.03 3.59 0.98
N GLU A 365 10.08 2.74 1.33
CA GLU A 365 9.49 2.71 2.68
C GLU A 365 10.41 2.00 3.67
N VAL A 366 10.14 2.23 4.96
CA VAL A 366 10.88 1.59 6.05
C VAL A 366 10.11 0.36 6.51
N TRP A 367 10.69 -0.81 6.24
CA TRP A 367 10.16 -2.09 6.67
C TRP A 367 10.88 -2.60 7.91
N ASN A 368 10.22 -3.50 8.65
CA ASN A 368 10.85 -4.28 9.70
C ASN A 368 12.09 -5.02 9.15
N SER A 369 13.16 -5.11 9.95
CA SER A 369 14.43 -5.73 9.57
C SER A 369 14.29 -7.19 9.11
N ARG A 370 13.23 -7.90 9.53
CA ARG A 370 12.92 -9.26 9.04
C ARG A 370 12.73 -9.35 7.53
N PHE A 371 12.41 -8.23 6.87
CA PHE A 371 12.22 -8.17 5.42
C PHE A 371 13.50 -7.75 4.67
N TYR A 372 14.67 -7.88 5.28
CA TYR A 372 15.94 -7.48 4.66
C TYR A 372 16.10 -8.04 3.23
N GLY A 373 16.40 -7.15 2.28
CA GLY A 373 16.68 -7.50 0.89
C GLY A 373 15.45 -7.53 -0.01
N ILE A 374 14.23 -7.34 0.52
CA ILE A 374 13.00 -7.23 -0.29
C ILE A 374 13.07 -6.05 -1.27
N GLU A 375 13.80 -5.00 -0.93
CA GLU A 375 13.99 -3.82 -1.76
C GLU A 375 14.74 -4.16 -3.04
N LEU A 376 15.77 -5.00 -2.93
CA LEU A 376 16.53 -5.46 -4.09
C LEU A 376 15.66 -6.33 -5.01
N ILE A 377 14.78 -7.16 -4.44
CA ILE A 377 13.81 -7.97 -5.21
C ILE A 377 12.88 -7.05 -5.99
N ALA A 378 12.23 -6.11 -5.30
CA ALA A 378 11.32 -5.16 -5.92
C ALA A 378 12.03 -4.30 -6.98
N MET A 379 13.28 -3.91 -6.74
CA MET A 379 14.07 -3.16 -7.72
C MET A 379 14.38 -3.99 -8.97
N ASN A 380 14.65 -5.29 -8.83
CA ASN A 380 14.82 -6.18 -9.98
C ASN A 380 13.53 -6.36 -10.79
N GLU A 381 12.38 -6.43 -10.11
CA GLU A 381 11.07 -6.48 -10.76
C GLU A 381 10.77 -5.18 -11.51
N ILE A 382 11.10 -4.02 -10.92
CA ILE A 382 11.01 -2.72 -11.59
C ILE A 382 11.91 -2.67 -12.81
N ASN A 383 13.17 -3.07 -12.69
CA ASN A 383 14.13 -3.10 -13.80
C ASN A 383 13.63 -4.00 -14.93
N ASN A 384 13.09 -5.17 -14.61
CA ASN A 384 12.48 -6.05 -15.62
C ASN A 384 11.34 -5.35 -16.37
N ILE A 385 10.42 -4.68 -15.67
CA ILE A 385 9.33 -3.93 -16.31
C ILE A 385 9.88 -2.80 -17.18
N VAL A 386 10.83 -2.01 -16.68
CA VAL A 386 11.43 -0.87 -17.40
C VAL A 386 12.17 -1.32 -18.66
N ASN A 387 12.86 -2.47 -18.62
CA ASN A 387 13.65 -2.96 -19.75
C ASN A 387 12.79 -3.66 -20.81
N THR A 388 11.64 -4.24 -20.43
CA THR A 388 10.78 -4.98 -21.35
C THR A 388 9.62 -4.16 -21.90
N GLN A 389 9.24 -3.06 -21.25
CA GLN A 389 8.06 -2.28 -21.59
C GLN A 389 8.39 -0.83 -22.01
N LYS A 390 7.63 -0.29 -22.96
CA LYS A 390 7.78 1.09 -23.44
C LYS A 390 7.00 2.07 -22.57
N ASN A 391 7.43 3.34 -22.52
CA ASN A 391 6.74 4.46 -21.86
C ASN A 391 6.53 4.32 -20.34
N VAL A 392 7.44 3.61 -19.66
CA VAL A 392 7.43 3.51 -18.20
C VAL A 392 8.09 4.75 -17.60
N LYS A 393 7.39 5.44 -16.68
CA LYS A 393 7.89 6.62 -15.98
C LYS A 393 8.87 6.19 -14.90
N THR A 394 10.10 6.70 -14.97
CA THR A 394 11.18 6.38 -14.01
C THR A 394 11.81 7.62 -13.38
N SER A 395 11.27 8.81 -13.64
CA SER A 395 11.86 10.08 -13.17
C SER A 395 11.94 10.23 -11.64
N PHE A 396 11.16 9.44 -10.90
CA PHE A 396 11.15 9.40 -9.44
C PHE A 396 12.10 8.35 -8.85
N ILE A 397 12.75 7.54 -9.69
CA ILE A 397 13.69 6.49 -9.30
C ILE A 397 15.12 7.04 -9.37
N ASP A 398 15.94 6.73 -8.35
CA ASP A 398 17.37 7.04 -8.42
C ASP A 398 17.99 6.31 -9.62
N LYS A 399 18.58 7.07 -10.55
CA LYS A 399 19.15 6.54 -11.80
C LYS A 399 20.20 5.46 -11.58
N ARG A 400 20.88 5.44 -10.42
CA ARG A 400 21.88 4.42 -10.08
C ARG A 400 21.28 3.03 -9.89
N LEU A 401 19.99 2.95 -9.56
CA LEU A 401 19.24 1.70 -9.37
C LEU A 401 18.67 1.13 -10.67
N LEU A 402 18.58 1.94 -11.73
CA LEU A 402 18.08 1.50 -13.04
C LEU A 402 19.17 0.68 -13.75
N LYS A 403 18.95 -0.63 -13.84
CA LYS A 403 19.91 -1.60 -14.39
C LYS A 403 19.26 -2.47 -15.45
N ASN A 404 20.07 -2.97 -16.39
CA ASN A 404 19.67 -3.98 -17.35
C ASN A 404 20.43 -5.28 -17.08
N GLU A 405 20.02 -5.95 -16.01
CA GLU A 405 20.60 -7.18 -15.48
C GLU A 405 19.44 -8.17 -15.24
N PRO A 406 18.93 -8.84 -16.30
CA PRO A 406 17.74 -9.68 -16.19
C PRO A 406 18.00 -10.87 -15.29
N VAL A 407 17.23 -11.01 -14.21
CA VAL A 407 17.25 -12.19 -13.33
C VAL A 407 15.96 -12.98 -13.55
N ASP A 408 16.02 -13.99 -14.41
CA ASP A 408 14.84 -14.77 -14.80
C ASP A 408 14.32 -15.69 -13.68
N VAL A 409 15.22 -16.22 -12.85
CA VAL A 409 14.90 -17.14 -11.75
C VAL A 409 15.78 -16.82 -10.56
N ARG A 410 15.15 -16.64 -9.39
CA ARG A 410 15.83 -16.67 -8.10
C ARG A 410 15.52 -17.98 -7.40
N VAL A 411 16.54 -18.77 -7.11
CA VAL A 411 16.44 -19.94 -6.25
C VAL A 411 16.97 -19.55 -4.88
N VAL A 412 16.14 -19.67 -3.84
CA VAL A 412 16.57 -19.54 -2.46
C VAL A 412 16.84 -20.96 -1.96
N LEU A 413 18.10 -21.25 -1.70
CA LEU A 413 18.51 -22.49 -1.06
C LEU A 413 18.53 -22.23 0.45
N THR A 414 17.61 -22.85 1.17
CA THR A 414 17.53 -22.81 2.64
C THR A 414 17.93 -24.15 3.22
#